data_AF-F7PQQ0-F1
#
_entry.id   AF-F7PQQ0-F1
#
_cell.length_a   1.000
_cell.length_b   1.000
_cell.length_c   1.000
_cell.angle_alpha   90.00
_cell.angle_beta   90.00
_cell.angle_gamma   90.00
#
_symmetry.space_group_name_H-M   'P 1'
#
loop_
_entity.id
_entity.type
_entity.pdbx_description
1 polymer ?
#
loop_
_entity_poly.entity_id
_entity_poly.type
_entity_poly.pdbx_seq_one_letter_code
_entity_poly.pdbx_strand_id
1 'polypeptide(L)'
;MSTESSESDLSEDERRGLELVRSTGGIHQSDFWKELDVSSRKGSRIVESLAEEEFIERTQTVYNGHNTYYLTPTAKDLNFSLLMAGDMLSPFVGDDEVDPQSGQFTQWLMNLAYEE
;
A
#
# COMPACT_ATOMS: atom_id res chain seq x y z
N MET A 1 10.92 -1.95 -13.16
CA MET A 1 10.01 -0.82 -13.41
C MET A 1 9.58 -0.33 -12.05
N SER A 2 10.12 0.80 -11.59
CA SER A 2 9.86 1.32 -10.25
C SER A 2 8.41 1.81 -10.16
N THR A 3 7.69 1.50 -9.07
CA THR A 3 6.30 1.91 -8.83
C THR A 3 6.09 3.44 -8.99
N GLU A 4 7.14 4.22 -8.70
CA GLU A 4 7.17 5.67 -8.88
C GLU A 4 6.91 6.14 -10.33
N SER A 5 7.31 5.36 -11.35
CA SER A 5 7.09 5.76 -12.75
C SER A 5 5.67 5.53 -13.25
N SER A 6 4.87 4.71 -12.56
CA SER A 6 3.45 4.51 -12.91
C SER A 6 2.53 5.50 -12.21
N GLU A 7 2.88 5.98 -11.01
CA GLU A 7 2.04 6.95 -10.26
C GLU A 7 2.11 8.38 -10.81
N SER A 8 3.11 8.69 -11.66
CA SER A 8 3.25 10.02 -12.26
C SER A 8 2.11 10.37 -13.21
N ASP A 9 1.47 9.36 -13.81
CA ASP A 9 0.40 9.54 -14.80
C ASP A 9 -0.99 9.71 -14.16
N LEU A 10 -1.11 9.42 -12.86
CA LEU A 10 -2.36 9.58 -12.11
C LEU A 10 -2.78 11.04 -12.01
N SER A 11 -4.07 11.30 -12.20
CA SER A 11 -4.70 12.57 -11.86
C SER A 11 -4.63 12.84 -10.36
N GLU A 12 -4.87 14.08 -9.96
CA GLU A 12 -4.85 14.47 -8.54
C GLU A 12 -5.92 13.72 -7.72
N ASP A 13 -7.09 13.47 -8.30
CA ASP A 13 -8.15 12.71 -7.64
C ASP A 13 -7.79 11.21 -7.50
N GLU A 14 -7.14 10.63 -8.51
CA GLU A 14 -6.66 9.24 -8.45
C GLU A 14 -5.55 9.08 -7.43
N ARG A 15 -4.59 10.02 -7.38
CA ARG A 15 -3.51 10.02 -6.39
C ARG A 15 -4.07 10.15 -4.97
N ARG A 16 -5.04 11.05 -4.75
CA ARG A 16 -5.75 11.15 -3.46
C ARG A 16 -6.51 9.87 -3.12
N GLY A 17 -7.13 9.22 -4.10
CA GLY A 17 -7.82 7.96 -3.91
C GLY A 17 -6.87 6.82 -3.52
N LEU A 18 -5.75 6.69 -4.22
CA LEU A 18 -4.73 5.69 -3.90
C LEU A 18 -4.18 5.90 -2.48
N GLU A 19 -3.86 7.13 -2.12
CA GLU A 19 -3.37 7.47 -0.78
C GLU A 19 -4.41 7.14 0.32
N LEU A 20 -5.70 7.35 0.04
CA LEU A 20 -6.76 6.95 0.97
C LEU A 20 -6.81 5.43 1.18
N VAL A 21 -6.67 4.64 0.11
CA VAL A 21 -6.66 3.17 0.22
C VAL A 21 -5.40 2.69 0.98
N ARG A 22 -4.24 3.30 0.72
CA ARG A 22 -2.98 3.01 1.43
C ARG A 22 -3.08 3.33 2.92
N SER A 23 -3.46 4.55 3.26
CA SER A 23 -3.52 5.03 4.65
C SER A 23 -4.54 4.29 5.51
N THR A 24 -5.62 3.79 4.91
CA THR A 24 -6.62 2.97 5.61
C THR A 24 -6.25 1.49 5.68
N GLY A 25 -5.30 1.01 4.87
CA GLY A 25 -5.03 -0.42 4.65
C GLY A 25 -6.18 -1.14 3.92
N GLY A 26 -7.22 -0.40 3.53
CA GLY A 26 -8.39 -0.87 2.82
C GLY A 26 -9.67 -0.17 3.27
N ILE A 27 -10.61 -0.02 2.33
CA ILE A 27 -11.84 0.76 2.53
C ILE A 27 -12.98 0.21 1.69
N HIS A 28 -14.21 0.25 2.22
CA HIS A 28 -15.39 -0.05 1.42
C HIS A 28 -15.58 1.00 0.33
N GLN A 29 -15.81 0.57 -0.91
CA GLN A 29 -15.97 1.44 -2.07
C GLN A 29 -17.04 2.51 -1.84
N SER A 30 -18.11 2.19 -1.10
CA SER A 30 -19.15 3.14 -0.75
C SER A 30 -18.71 4.27 0.18
N ASP A 31 -17.70 4.03 1.00
CA ASP A 31 -17.13 5.04 1.89
C ASP A 31 -15.99 5.80 1.21
N PHE A 32 -15.25 5.13 0.32
CA PHE A 32 -14.17 5.74 -0.49
C PHE A 32 -14.56 7.08 -1.13
N TRP A 33 -15.69 7.15 -1.84
CA TRP A 33 -16.10 8.41 -2.46
C TRP A 33 -16.67 9.43 -1.47
N LYS A 34 -17.18 9.00 -0.31
CA LYS A 34 -17.62 9.91 0.74
C LYS A 34 -16.41 10.59 1.38
N GLU A 35 -15.38 9.81 1.71
CA GLU A 35 -14.13 10.31 2.31
C GLU A 35 -13.34 11.20 1.33
N LEU A 36 -13.37 10.89 0.02
CA LEU A 36 -12.77 11.75 -1.00
C LEU A 36 -13.56 13.04 -1.28
N ASP A 37 -14.78 13.16 -0.76
CA ASP A 37 -15.75 14.21 -1.07
C ASP A 37 -16.05 14.31 -2.58
N VAL A 38 -16.36 13.17 -3.20
CA VAL A 38 -16.71 13.06 -4.62
C VAL A 38 -18.02 12.31 -4.85
N SER A 39 -18.65 12.56 -6.00
CA SER A 39 -19.84 11.78 -6.39
C SER A 39 -19.49 10.30 -6.58
N SER A 40 -20.45 9.40 -6.33
CA SER A 40 -20.27 7.95 -6.56
C SER A 40 -19.87 7.62 -8.00
N ARG A 41 -20.39 8.36 -8.99
CA ARG A 41 -19.99 8.20 -10.40
C ARG A 41 -18.51 8.53 -10.62
N LYS A 42 -18.00 9.59 -9.98
CA LYS A 42 -16.58 9.97 -10.07
C LYS A 42 -15.72 8.96 -9.31
N GLY A 43 -16.13 8.61 -8.08
CA GLY A 43 -15.45 7.61 -7.27
C GLY A 43 -15.32 6.25 -7.95
N SER A 44 -16.39 5.76 -8.59
CA SER A 44 -16.32 4.49 -9.35
C SER A 44 -15.31 4.54 -10.49
N ARG A 45 -15.17 5.68 -11.20
CA ARG A 45 -14.17 5.81 -12.27
C ARG A 45 -12.74 5.80 -11.74
N ILE A 46 -12.50 6.48 -10.62
CA ILE A 46 -11.19 6.46 -9.94
C ILE A 46 -10.85 5.02 -9.55
N VAL A 47 -11.79 4.31 -8.92
CA VAL A 47 -11.59 2.92 -8.51
C VAL A 47 -11.35 1.98 -9.69
N GLU A 48 -12.02 2.22 -10.82
CA GLU A 48 -11.82 1.45 -12.06
C GLU A 48 -10.42 1.67 -12.64
N SER A 49 -9.98 2.93 -12.80
CA SER A 49 -8.61 3.26 -13.25
C SER A 49 -7.55 2.68 -12.32
N LEU A 50 -7.65 2.89 -11.01
CA LEU A 50 -6.67 2.37 -10.05
C LEU A 50 -6.59 0.84 -10.05
N ALA A 51 -7.71 0.15 -10.30
CA ALA A 51 -7.74 -1.31 -10.40
C ALA A 51 -7.16 -1.80 -11.74
N GLU A 52 -7.44 -1.10 -12.85
CA GLU A 52 -6.88 -1.41 -14.18
C GLU A 52 -5.36 -1.25 -14.21
N GLU A 53 -4.81 -0.28 -13.46
CA GLU A 53 -3.37 -0.05 -13.32
C GLU A 53 -2.71 -0.91 -12.22
N GLU A 54 -3.48 -1.82 -11.62
CA GLU A 54 -3.03 -2.77 -10.58
C GLU A 54 -2.50 -2.09 -9.31
N PHE A 55 -2.96 -0.88 -8.98
CA PHE A 55 -2.64 -0.22 -7.71
C PHE A 55 -3.52 -0.72 -6.57
N ILE A 56 -4.77 -1.11 -6.87
CA ILE A 56 -5.71 -1.65 -5.89
C ILE A 56 -6.36 -2.94 -6.36
N GLU A 57 -6.79 -3.76 -5.40
CA GLU A 57 -7.66 -4.91 -5.60
C GLU A 57 -9.08 -4.61 -5.12
N ARG A 58 -10.06 -5.27 -5.74
CA ARG A 58 -11.49 -5.13 -5.44
C ARG A 58 -12.09 -6.48 -5.06
N THR A 59 -12.48 -6.64 -3.80
CA THR A 59 -13.15 -7.86 -3.33
C THR A 59 -14.62 -7.58 -3.07
N GLN A 60 -15.52 -8.38 -3.66
CA GLN A 60 -16.96 -8.21 -3.43
C GLN A 60 -17.31 -8.48 -1.96
N THR A 61 -18.13 -7.62 -1.37
CA THR A 61 -18.56 -7.72 0.03
C THR A 61 -19.96 -7.15 0.24
N VAL A 62 -20.54 -7.39 1.41
CA VAL A 62 -21.76 -6.75 1.88
C VAL A 62 -21.40 -5.79 3.00
N TYR A 63 -21.77 -4.52 2.85
CA TYR A 63 -21.52 -3.49 3.84
C TYR A 63 -22.76 -2.65 4.06
N ASN A 64 -23.16 -2.48 5.33
CA ASN A 64 -24.39 -1.79 5.71
C ASN A 64 -25.64 -2.28 4.93
N GLY A 65 -25.73 -3.59 4.67
CA GLY A 65 -26.87 -4.21 3.97
C GLY A 65 -26.87 -4.03 2.45
N HIS A 66 -25.81 -3.45 1.87
CA HIS A 66 -25.67 -3.25 0.42
C HIS A 66 -24.47 -4.02 -0.13
N ASN A 67 -24.65 -4.64 -1.30
CA ASN A 67 -23.53 -5.21 -2.05
C ASN A 67 -22.60 -4.08 -2.50
N THR A 68 -21.32 -4.23 -2.22
CA THR A 68 -20.27 -3.28 -2.60
C THR A 68 -18.94 -4.02 -2.80
N TYR A 69 -17.84 -3.28 -2.89
CA TYR A 69 -16.49 -3.83 -2.92
C TYR A 69 -15.69 -3.31 -1.74
N TYR A 70 -14.78 -4.13 -1.23
CA TYR A 70 -13.70 -3.72 -0.36
C TYR A 70 -12.47 -3.49 -1.23
N LEU A 71 -11.86 -2.31 -1.10
CA LEU A 71 -10.68 -1.88 -1.84
C LEU A 71 -9.46 -2.11 -0.97
N THR A 72 -8.41 -2.73 -1.50
CA THR A 72 -7.13 -2.93 -0.79
C THR A 72 -5.96 -2.55 -1.68
N PRO A 73 -4.84 -2.03 -1.13
CA PRO A 73 -3.62 -1.85 -1.91
C PRO A 73 -3.12 -3.20 -2.46
N THR A 74 -2.53 -3.20 -3.65
CA THR A 74 -1.83 -4.39 -4.16
C THR A 74 -0.45 -4.54 -3.52
N ALA A 75 0.15 -5.73 -3.61
CA ALA A 75 1.52 -5.95 -3.11
C ALA A 75 2.57 -5.06 -3.83
N LYS A 76 2.31 -4.68 -5.09
CA LYS A 76 3.13 -3.74 -5.88
C LYS A 76 3.12 -2.33 -5.28
N ASP A 77 2.07 -2.01 -4.53
CA ASP A 77 1.79 -0.72 -3.93
C ASP A 77 2.37 -0.59 -2.50
N LEU A 78 2.80 -1.69 -1.89
CA LEU A 78 3.40 -1.70 -0.57
C LEU A 78 4.83 -1.19 -0.63
N ASN A 79 5.12 -0.13 0.15
CA ASN A 79 6.46 0.41 0.27
C ASN A 79 7.28 -0.37 1.31
N PHE A 80 8.08 -1.33 0.85
CA PHE A 80 8.96 -2.12 1.71
C PHE A 80 10.25 -1.40 2.11
N SER A 81 10.55 -0.20 1.59
CA SER A 81 11.80 0.51 1.91
C SER A 81 11.96 0.77 3.41
N LEU A 82 10.86 0.96 4.14
CA LEU A 82 10.86 1.12 5.59
C LEU A 82 11.29 -0.14 6.35
N LEU A 83 11.20 -1.31 5.72
CA LEU A 83 11.62 -2.59 6.27
C LEU A 83 13.03 -2.98 5.82
N MET A 84 13.67 -2.18 4.98
CA MET A 84 14.95 -2.51 4.32
C MET A 84 16.03 -1.50 4.72
N ALA A 85 17.29 -1.92 4.65
CA ALA A 85 18.44 -1.03 4.50
C ALA A 85 19.35 -1.61 3.41
N GLY A 86 19.76 -0.79 2.43
CA GLY A 86 20.35 -1.33 1.20
C GLY A 86 19.43 -2.37 0.55
N ASP A 87 20.01 -3.49 0.15
CA ASP A 87 19.27 -4.64 -0.40
C ASP A 87 18.87 -5.68 0.66
N MET A 88 19.01 -5.37 1.96
CA MET A 88 18.75 -6.29 3.07
C MET A 88 17.48 -5.94 3.85
N LEU A 89 16.64 -6.94 4.14
CA LEU A 89 15.50 -6.81 5.06
C LEU A 89 16.01 -6.69 6.50
N SER A 90 15.37 -5.81 7.29
CA SER A 90 15.61 -5.66 8.71
C SER A 90 15.38 -7.00 9.44
N PRO A 91 16.28 -7.41 10.35
CA PRO A 91 16.13 -8.66 11.10
C PRO A 91 14.98 -8.61 12.12
N PHE A 92 14.39 -7.44 12.34
CA PHE A 92 13.26 -7.26 13.26
C PHE A 92 11.89 -7.45 12.59
N VAL A 93 11.85 -7.79 11.29
CA VAL A 93 10.59 -8.08 10.60
C VAL A 93 10.08 -9.46 10.97
N GLY A 94 8.89 -9.53 11.58
CA GLY A 94 8.19 -10.78 11.87
C GLY A 94 8.62 -11.49 13.16
N ASP A 95 9.49 -10.87 13.96
CA ASP A 95 9.81 -11.34 15.31
C ASP A 95 9.04 -10.52 16.35
N ASP A 96 8.32 -11.20 17.24
CA ASP A 96 7.54 -10.58 18.32
C ASP A 96 8.47 -10.13 19.48
N GLU A 97 9.70 -10.67 19.58
CA GLU A 97 10.70 -10.29 20.58
C GLU A 97 11.92 -9.63 19.93
N VAL A 98 11.94 -8.29 19.93
CA VAL A 98 13.08 -7.51 19.42
C VAL A 98 14.24 -7.52 20.42
N ASP A 99 15.34 -8.19 20.07
CA ASP A 99 16.62 -8.09 20.79
C ASP A 99 17.63 -7.20 20.02
N PRO A 100 17.88 -5.97 20.49
CA PRO A 100 18.84 -5.05 19.85
C PRO A 100 20.30 -5.48 20.04
N GLN A 101 20.60 -6.46 20.89
CA GLN A 101 21.94 -7.03 21.10
C GLN A 101 22.12 -8.37 20.39
N SER A 102 21.16 -8.78 19.57
CA SER A 102 21.22 -10.06 18.88
C SER A 102 22.41 -10.17 17.92
N GLY A 103 22.94 -11.38 17.80
CA GLY A 103 23.98 -11.68 16.81
C GLY A 103 23.49 -11.47 15.37
N GLN A 104 22.20 -11.69 15.11
CA GLN A 104 21.59 -11.47 13.80
C GLN A 104 21.59 -9.99 13.41
N PHE A 105 21.21 -9.09 14.32
CA PHE A 105 21.29 -7.66 14.08
C PHE A 105 22.74 -7.19 13.88
N THR A 106 23.67 -7.72 14.68
CA THR A 106 25.10 -7.43 14.51
C THR A 106 25.59 -7.87 13.13
N GLN A 107 25.26 -9.08 12.68
CA GLN A 107 25.65 -9.58 11.36
C GLN A 107 25.04 -8.74 10.22
N TRP A 108 23.77 -8.34 10.37
CA TRP A 108 23.09 -7.48 9.41
C TRP A 108 23.79 -6.12 9.26
N LEU A 109 24.14 -5.46 10.37
CA LEU A 109 24.91 -4.21 10.35
C LEU A 109 26.29 -4.38 9.71
N MET A 110 26.98 -5.49 10.00
CA MET A 110 28.29 -5.76 9.41
C MET A 110 28.17 -5.92 7.89
N ASN A 111 27.18 -6.68 7.39
CA ASN A 111 26.98 -6.84 5.95
C ASN A 111 26.74 -5.48 5.25
N LEU A 112 25.89 -4.62 5.82
CA LEU A 112 25.65 -3.28 5.28
C LEU A 112 26.92 -2.41 5.25
N ALA A 113 27.78 -2.52 6.27
CA ALA A 113 29.01 -1.75 6.35
C ALA A 113 30.11 -2.22 5.38
N TYR A 114 30.02 -3.46 4.87
CA TYR A 114 31.02 -4.07 3.99
C TYR A 114 30.55 -4.27 2.55
N GLU A 115 29.32 -3.90 2.20
CA GLU A 115 28.75 -3.94 0.83
C GLU A 115 29.04 -2.69 -0.04
N GLU A 116 30.04 -1.85 0.32
CA GLU A 116 30.52 -0.76 -0.56
C GLU A 116 31.35 -1.25 -1.77
#